data_AF-A0A1T4NB60-F1
#
_entry.id   AF-A0A1T4NB60-F1
#
_cell.length_a   1.000
_cell.length_b   1.000
_cell.length_c   1.000
_cell.angle_alpha   90.00
_cell.angle_beta   90.00
_cell.angle_gamma   90.00
#
_symmetry.space_group_name_H-M   'P 1'
#
loop_
_entity.id
_entity.type
_entity.pdbx_description
1 polymer ?
#
loop_
_entity_poly.entity_id
_entity_poly.type
_entity_poly.pdbx_seq_one_letter_code
_entity_poly.pdbx_strand_id
1 'polypeptide(L)'
;MQKRTDNFGKFANKKKGSAIKEAIRQEKKKIKAEARAAGEEMRQKKIEKMRGIRQEQEPSRKPAHGKGRTTDKPFNRKADSSKAGPAGYKKSAARPEGRTERPAASSKEPRRQQRTDNRMKTDHQPDKKNEHISSEQMPLNKFIAHAGVCGRREAAELVKEGKVVVNGDKVFEPGYKVSAKDKVTVKGKQVFLQKNAVYILLNKPKDFITTSNDPQGRKTVLDLVKGAIPERIYPVGRLDRNTTGVLLLTNDGELAQKLTHPSFEIKKIYEVTLDKPVTKKDLESILSGITLEDGVITADAVGYADAKDKSIVGIEIHSGKNRIVRRIFEHLGYDVKALDRVMFANLTKKNVDRSKWRFLTEKEVRLLKYMNKSFVRNNKNAPGKSNAKQIEAED
;
A
#
# COMPACT_ATOMS: atom_id res chain seq x y z
N MET A 1 -20.42 -26.75 -74.97
CA MET A 1 -21.00 -26.23 -73.71
C MET A 1 -20.65 -27.16 -72.57
N GLN A 2 -19.85 -26.71 -71.59
CA GLN A 2 -19.65 -27.43 -70.32
C GLN A 2 -20.18 -26.56 -69.18
N LYS A 3 -21.01 -27.15 -68.31
CA LYS A 3 -21.66 -26.44 -67.19
C LYS A 3 -20.65 -26.20 -66.06
N ARG A 4 -20.63 -24.99 -65.51
CA ARG A 4 -19.91 -24.68 -64.26
C ARG A 4 -20.57 -25.41 -63.09
N THR A 5 -19.76 -25.91 -62.16
CA THR A 5 -20.21 -26.50 -60.90
C THR A 5 -19.91 -25.56 -59.73
N ASP A 6 -20.96 -25.08 -59.06
CA ASP A 6 -20.82 -24.14 -57.95
C ASP A 6 -20.33 -24.84 -56.67
N ASN A 7 -19.17 -24.41 -56.17
CA ASN A 7 -18.48 -25.05 -55.05
C ASN A 7 -19.02 -24.61 -53.65
N PHE A 8 -20.26 -24.12 -53.59
CA PHE A 8 -20.83 -23.44 -52.41
C PHE A 8 -21.37 -24.37 -51.31
N GLY A 9 -21.49 -25.67 -51.57
CA GLY A 9 -22.03 -26.64 -50.61
C GLY A 9 -21.20 -26.85 -49.34
N LYS A 10 -19.91 -26.48 -49.32
CA LYS A 10 -18.99 -26.74 -48.19
C LYS A 10 -19.12 -25.78 -47.00
N PHE A 11 -19.94 -24.73 -47.10
CA PHE A 11 -20.09 -23.72 -46.04
C PHE A 11 -21.40 -23.81 -45.24
N ALA A 12 -22.37 -24.63 -45.67
CA ALA A 12 -23.73 -24.59 -45.13
C ALA A 12 -23.91 -25.20 -43.72
N ASN A 13 -22.95 -25.98 -43.19
CA ASN A 13 -23.21 -26.81 -41.99
C ASN A 13 -22.09 -26.89 -40.94
N LYS A 14 -21.44 -25.75 -40.61
CA LYS A 14 -20.72 -25.61 -39.34
C LYS A 14 -21.64 -24.99 -38.28
N LYS A 15 -21.95 -25.73 -37.21
CA LYS A 15 -22.68 -25.21 -36.04
C LYS A 15 -22.01 -23.92 -35.56
N LYS A 16 -22.78 -22.82 -35.52
CA LYS A 16 -22.28 -21.48 -35.13
C LYS A 16 -21.61 -21.57 -33.76
N GLY A 17 -20.39 -21.01 -33.64
CA GLY A 17 -19.56 -21.14 -32.43
C GLY A 17 -20.17 -20.53 -31.15
N SER A 18 -21.25 -19.76 -31.27
CA SER A 18 -22.08 -19.33 -30.14
C SER A 18 -22.74 -20.52 -29.43
N ALA A 19 -23.36 -21.44 -30.16
CA ALA A 19 -24.08 -22.59 -29.59
C ALA A 19 -23.13 -23.54 -28.82
N ILE A 20 -21.91 -23.71 -29.31
CA ILE A 20 -20.87 -24.51 -28.65
C ILE A 20 -20.41 -23.84 -27.34
N LYS A 21 -20.19 -22.52 -27.36
CA LYS A 21 -19.84 -21.75 -26.14
C LYS A 21 -20.98 -21.75 -25.11
N GLU A 22 -22.22 -21.76 -25.55
CA GLU A 22 -23.38 -21.80 -24.67
C GLU A 22 -23.59 -23.16 -24.02
N ALA A 23 -23.42 -24.26 -24.76
CA ALA A 23 -23.42 -25.62 -24.21
C ALA A 23 -22.36 -25.78 -23.09
N ILE A 24 -21.11 -25.38 -23.36
CA ILE A 24 -20.01 -25.42 -22.37
C ILE A 24 -20.32 -24.55 -21.13
N ARG A 25 -21.05 -23.44 -21.30
CA ARG A 25 -21.46 -22.57 -20.20
C ARG A 25 -22.55 -23.23 -19.34
N GLN A 26 -23.50 -23.94 -19.94
CA GLN A 26 -24.54 -24.67 -19.23
C GLN A 26 -23.98 -25.89 -18.49
N GLU A 27 -23.06 -26.64 -19.11
CA GLU A 27 -22.35 -27.77 -18.51
C GLU A 27 -21.55 -27.35 -17.27
N LYS A 28 -20.74 -26.28 -17.37
CA LYS A 28 -20.04 -25.69 -16.21
C LYS A 28 -20.99 -25.18 -15.13
N LYS A 29 -22.22 -24.81 -15.47
CA LYS A 29 -23.25 -24.39 -14.50
C LYS A 29 -23.84 -25.61 -13.77
N LYS A 30 -24.06 -26.75 -14.45
CA LYS A 30 -24.49 -28.01 -13.84
C LYS A 30 -23.45 -28.57 -12.88
N ILE A 31 -22.20 -28.73 -13.33
CA ILE A 31 -21.09 -29.23 -12.49
C ILE A 31 -20.92 -28.38 -11.20
N LYS A 32 -21.09 -27.05 -11.31
CA LYS A 32 -21.03 -26.15 -10.16
C LYS A 32 -22.25 -26.24 -9.22
N ALA A 33 -23.41 -26.65 -9.72
CA ALA A 33 -24.60 -26.91 -8.91
C ALA A 33 -24.47 -28.25 -8.17
N GLU A 34 -24.05 -29.31 -8.86
CA GLU A 34 -23.79 -30.64 -8.28
C GLU A 34 -22.72 -30.58 -7.18
N ALA A 35 -21.61 -29.87 -7.41
CA ALA A 35 -20.57 -29.65 -6.39
C ALA A 35 -21.07 -28.87 -5.15
N ARG A 36 -22.10 -28.04 -5.29
CA ARG A 36 -22.75 -27.36 -4.15
C ARG A 36 -23.68 -28.30 -3.39
N ALA A 37 -24.52 -29.05 -4.10
CA ALA A 37 -25.42 -30.03 -3.50
C ALA A 37 -24.64 -31.07 -2.68
N ALA A 38 -23.55 -31.63 -3.23
CA ALA A 38 -22.67 -32.55 -2.51
C ALA A 38 -22.00 -31.91 -1.27
N GLY A 39 -21.65 -30.63 -1.35
CA GLY A 39 -21.11 -29.87 -0.21
C GLY A 39 -22.14 -29.60 0.89
N GLU A 40 -23.40 -29.37 0.53
CA GLU A 40 -24.52 -29.19 1.45
C GLU A 40 -24.90 -30.53 2.11
N GLU A 41 -24.96 -31.63 1.36
CA GLU A 41 -25.24 -32.98 1.88
C GLU A 41 -24.17 -33.45 2.89
N MET A 42 -22.88 -33.21 2.58
CA MET A 42 -21.77 -33.45 3.51
C MET A 42 -21.88 -32.61 4.79
N ARG A 43 -22.44 -31.40 4.70
CA ARG A 43 -22.69 -30.52 5.84
C ARG A 43 -23.88 -31.01 6.67
N GLN A 44 -24.95 -31.50 6.02
CA GLN A 44 -26.09 -32.16 6.64
C GLN A 44 -25.65 -33.36 7.49
N LYS A 45 -24.92 -34.30 6.87
CA LYS A 45 -24.37 -35.51 7.52
C LYS A 45 -23.47 -35.18 8.71
N LYS A 46 -22.69 -34.09 8.64
CA LYS A 46 -21.86 -33.61 9.75
C LYS A 46 -22.69 -33.03 10.90
N ILE A 47 -23.81 -32.37 10.61
CA ILE A 47 -24.74 -31.85 11.62
C ILE A 47 -25.51 -32.99 12.30
N GLU A 48 -25.96 -33.99 11.55
CA GLU A 48 -26.63 -35.19 12.07
C GLU A 48 -25.69 -35.99 12.98
N LYS A 49 -24.43 -36.20 12.55
CA LYS A 49 -23.40 -36.84 13.39
C LYS A 49 -23.11 -36.07 14.69
N MET A 50 -23.25 -34.73 14.69
CA MET A 50 -23.13 -33.92 15.91
C MET A 50 -24.39 -33.99 16.80
N ARG A 51 -25.59 -34.22 16.22
CA ARG A 51 -26.83 -34.41 16.97
C ARG A 51 -26.88 -35.80 17.63
N GLY A 52 -26.42 -36.84 16.95
CA GLY A 52 -26.37 -38.22 17.47
C GLY A 52 -25.34 -38.49 18.59
N ILE A 53 -24.59 -37.47 19.06
CA ILE A 53 -23.64 -37.58 20.18
C ILE A 53 -24.21 -36.93 21.46
N ARG A 54 -25.42 -36.35 21.42
CA ARG A 54 -26.12 -35.82 22.59
C ARG A 54 -27.29 -36.71 23.01
N GLN A 55 -26.99 -37.85 23.62
CA GLN A 55 -27.93 -38.54 24.50
C GLN A 55 -27.23 -38.87 25.84
N GLU A 56 -27.76 -38.23 26.88
CA GLU A 56 -27.78 -38.60 28.30
C GLU A 56 -26.52 -39.17 28.98
N GLN A 57 -25.94 -38.35 29.87
CA GLN A 57 -25.44 -38.83 31.16
C GLN A 57 -25.94 -37.88 32.27
N GLU A 58 -26.78 -38.41 33.15
CA GLU A 58 -27.19 -37.75 34.40
C GLU A 58 -26.14 -37.90 35.51
N PRO A 59 -26.15 -37.03 36.56
CA PRO A 59 -25.10 -36.98 37.57
C PRO A 59 -25.33 -37.99 38.71
N SER A 60 -24.45 -38.99 38.83
CA SER A 60 -24.47 -39.95 39.95
C SER A 60 -23.70 -39.44 41.19
N ARG A 61 -24.17 -39.86 42.37
CA ARG A 61 -23.83 -39.30 43.70
C ARG A 61 -22.55 -39.90 44.30
N LYS A 62 -21.93 -39.15 45.23
CA LYS A 62 -20.87 -39.62 46.14
C LYS A 62 -21.35 -40.77 47.05
N PRO A 63 -20.44 -41.62 47.52
CA PRO A 63 -20.45 -42.10 48.90
C PRO A 63 -19.12 -41.84 49.65
N ALA A 64 -19.09 -42.11 50.96
CA ALA A 64 -17.96 -41.86 51.87
C ALA A 64 -17.74 -43.02 52.87
N HIS A 65 -16.55 -43.05 53.52
CA HIS A 65 -16.06 -44.04 54.52
C HIS A 65 -15.74 -45.46 53.97
N GLY A 66 -14.76 -46.22 54.51
CA GLY A 66 -13.70 -45.93 55.48
C GLY A 66 -13.01 -47.18 56.10
N LYS A 67 -11.81 -47.01 56.70
CA LYS A 67 -11.03 -47.88 57.64
C LYS A 67 -10.17 -49.09 57.15
N GLY A 68 -8.87 -49.03 57.52
CA GLY A 68 -8.02 -50.14 58.06
C GLY A 68 -7.25 -51.03 57.06
N ARG A 69 -6.08 -51.63 57.39
CA ARG A 69 -5.12 -51.47 58.53
C ARG A 69 -3.80 -52.22 58.24
N THR A 70 -2.63 -51.70 58.67
CA THR A 70 -1.31 -52.38 58.99
C THR A 70 -0.66 -53.31 57.94
N THR A 71 0.63 -53.21 57.60
CA THR A 71 1.88 -52.95 58.40
C THR A 71 2.96 -52.20 57.60
N ASP A 72 4.18 -51.89 58.09
CA ASP A 72 4.52 -51.11 59.30
C ASP A 72 5.91 -50.41 59.19
N LYS A 73 7.04 -51.15 59.05
CA LYS A 73 8.36 -50.70 59.59
C LYS A 73 9.63 -51.49 59.13
N PRO A 74 10.89 -51.08 59.45
CA PRO A 74 11.40 -49.78 60.00
C PRO A 74 12.81 -49.29 59.47
N PHE A 75 13.37 -48.24 60.12
CA PHE A 75 14.77 -47.69 60.13
C PHE A 75 15.22 -46.71 59.00
N ASN A 76 15.90 -45.57 59.27
CA ASN A 76 16.18 -44.88 60.55
C ASN A 76 16.44 -43.35 60.40
N ARG A 77 16.44 -42.65 61.56
CA ARG A 77 16.75 -41.23 61.86
C ARG A 77 18.23 -40.87 61.59
N LYS A 78 18.73 -39.62 61.62
CA LYS A 78 18.50 -38.41 62.48
C LYS A 78 18.76 -37.12 61.64
N ALA A 79 18.29 -35.90 61.93
CA ALA A 79 18.42 -35.02 63.11
C ALA A 79 19.90 -34.76 63.51
N ASP A 80 20.37 -33.57 63.92
CA ASP A 80 19.65 -32.39 64.43
C ASP A 80 20.49 -31.08 64.39
N SER A 81 19.83 -29.94 64.59
CA SER A 81 20.27 -28.73 65.32
C SER A 81 21.68 -28.10 65.18
N SER A 82 21.67 -26.84 64.73
CA SER A 82 22.18 -25.64 65.44
C SER A 82 23.68 -25.24 65.55
N LYS A 83 23.84 -23.90 65.48
CA LYS A 83 24.77 -23.00 66.22
C LYS A 83 26.24 -22.79 65.76
N ALA A 84 26.65 -21.55 66.03
CA ALA A 84 28.00 -20.96 66.10
C ALA A 84 28.79 -20.79 64.79
N GLY A 85 29.19 -19.55 64.51
CA GLY A 85 30.36 -19.25 63.67
C GLY A 85 31.61 -19.05 64.53
N PRO A 86 32.69 -18.53 63.94
CA PRO A 86 33.41 -17.45 64.61
C PRO A 86 33.64 -16.23 63.70
N ALA A 87 34.04 -15.12 64.31
CA ALA A 87 34.19 -13.82 63.67
C ALA A 87 35.64 -13.52 63.27
N GLY A 88 35.82 -12.49 62.43
CA GLY A 88 36.96 -11.58 62.59
C GLY A 88 37.66 -11.11 61.33
N TYR A 89 37.32 -9.90 60.86
CA TYR A 89 38.33 -8.89 60.52
C TYR A 89 37.74 -7.48 60.72
N LYS A 90 38.53 -6.57 61.32
CA LYS A 90 38.22 -5.13 61.51
C LYS A 90 38.83 -4.34 60.31
N LYS A 91 38.59 -3.06 60.04
CA LYS A 91 38.52 -1.87 60.93
C LYS A 91 38.16 -0.59 60.11
N SER A 92 37.64 0.46 60.79
CA SER A 92 37.61 1.93 60.43
C SER A 92 36.95 2.40 59.11
N ALA A 93 36.03 3.38 59.04
CA ALA A 93 35.98 4.78 59.55
C ALA A 93 36.91 5.76 58.77
N ALA A 94 36.58 7.02 58.45
CA ALA A 94 35.43 7.88 58.78
C ALA A 94 35.16 8.98 57.69
N ARG A 95 34.11 9.79 57.90
CA ARG A 95 33.78 11.05 57.18
C ARG A 95 34.62 12.22 57.70
N PRO A 96 34.75 13.34 56.95
CA PRO A 96 34.48 14.63 57.60
C PRO A 96 33.60 15.60 56.77
N GLU A 97 33.17 16.67 57.44
CA GLU A 97 32.36 17.77 56.89
C GLU A 97 33.24 19.02 56.63
N GLY A 98 32.72 20.00 55.87
CA GLY A 98 33.38 21.31 55.68
C GLY A 98 32.49 22.29 54.93
N ARG A 99 32.24 23.48 55.50
CA ARG A 99 31.22 24.46 55.09
C ARG A 99 31.83 25.86 54.88
N THR A 100 31.03 26.71 54.22
CA THR A 100 31.10 28.17 53.95
C THR A 100 31.84 28.56 52.65
N GLU A 101 31.68 29.75 52.06
CA GLU A 101 31.00 30.99 52.50
C GLU A 101 30.15 31.70 51.39
N ARG A 102 29.89 33.01 51.51
CA ARG A 102 29.04 33.84 50.61
C ARG A 102 29.48 35.33 50.68
N PRO A 103 29.38 36.11 49.58
CA PRO A 103 28.51 37.32 49.54
C PRO A 103 27.76 37.44 48.19
N ALA A 104 26.51 37.96 48.05
CA ALA A 104 26.00 39.35 48.23
C ALA A 104 26.59 40.35 47.19
N ALA A 105 25.84 41.22 46.47
CA ALA A 105 24.44 41.67 46.56
C ALA A 105 23.91 42.39 45.26
N SER A 106 22.62 42.79 45.24
CA SER A 106 22.05 43.98 44.54
C SER A 106 21.92 43.98 42.98
N SER A 107 20.95 44.62 42.29
CA SER A 107 19.54 45.03 42.56
C SER A 107 18.86 45.56 41.25
N LYS A 108 17.51 45.68 41.28
CA LYS A 108 16.58 46.50 40.43
C LYS A 108 15.70 45.78 39.39
N GLU A 109 14.39 45.78 39.67
CA GLU A 109 13.30 45.75 38.67
C GLU A 109 13.16 47.12 37.97
N PRO A 110 12.29 47.21 36.94
CA PRO A 110 11.14 48.10 37.11
C PRO A 110 9.77 47.46 36.82
N ARG A 111 8.74 48.04 37.45
CA ARG A 111 7.32 47.66 37.43
C ARG A 111 6.53 48.37 36.32
N ARG A 112 5.22 48.02 36.22
CA ARG A 112 4.13 48.47 35.31
C ARG A 112 4.10 47.77 33.93
N GLN A 113 2.93 47.46 33.37
CA GLN A 113 1.58 47.96 33.67
C GLN A 113 0.50 46.89 33.45
N GLN A 114 -0.54 46.87 34.29
CA GLN A 114 -1.70 45.99 34.08
C GLN A 114 -2.54 46.47 32.88
N ARG A 115 -2.97 45.53 32.03
CA ARG A 115 -4.21 45.64 31.28
C ARG A 115 -4.97 44.33 31.41
N THR A 116 -6.21 44.44 31.86
CA THR A 116 -7.23 43.40 31.80
C THR A 116 -7.59 43.12 30.35
N ASP A 117 -7.83 41.85 29.98
CA ASP A 117 -8.99 41.53 29.17
C ASP A 117 -9.34 40.03 29.19
N ASN A 118 -10.64 39.75 29.06
CA ASN A 118 -11.20 38.41 29.08
C ASN A 118 -10.63 37.51 27.98
N ARG A 119 -10.22 36.29 28.35
CA ARG A 119 -10.20 35.17 27.40
C ARG A 119 -10.76 33.91 28.03
N MET A 120 -11.80 33.38 27.40
CA MET A 120 -12.60 32.25 27.86
C MET A 120 -11.73 31.04 28.19
N LYS A 121 -12.03 30.38 29.33
CA LYS A 121 -11.59 29.01 29.58
C LYS A 121 -12.28 28.09 28.57
N THR A 122 -11.57 27.67 27.53
CA THR A 122 -11.99 26.55 26.69
C THR A 122 -11.48 25.26 27.30
N ASP A 123 -12.39 24.48 27.88
CA ASP A 123 -12.11 23.12 28.36
C ASP A 123 -11.54 22.29 27.21
N HIS A 124 -10.23 22.06 27.25
CA HIS A 124 -9.57 21.16 26.32
C HIS A 124 -9.75 19.72 26.79
N GLN A 125 -10.98 19.20 26.65
CA GLN A 125 -11.16 17.77 26.56
C GLN A 125 -10.37 17.26 25.34
N PRO A 126 -9.48 16.25 25.51
CA PRO A 126 -8.73 15.72 24.40
C PRO A 126 -9.69 15.06 23.40
N ASP A 127 -9.65 15.56 22.17
CA ASP A 127 -10.58 15.21 21.10
C ASP A 127 -10.51 13.70 20.79
N LYS A 128 -11.52 12.92 21.21
CA LYS A 128 -11.65 11.48 20.91
C LYS A 128 -12.01 11.28 19.43
N LYS A 129 -11.09 11.59 18.52
CA LYS A 129 -11.24 11.43 17.08
C LYS A 129 -10.12 10.58 16.48
N ASN A 130 -10.14 9.27 16.74
CA ASN A 130 -9.53 8.24 15.86
C ASN A 130 -9.96 6.78 16.16
N GLU A 131 -11.22 6.55 16.54
CA GLU A 131 -11.81 5.19 16.64
C GLU A 131 -12.89 4.90 15.59
N HIS A 132 -12.76 5.46 14.39
CA HIS A 132 -13.34 4.80 13.22
C HIS A 132 -12.48 3.59 12.84
N ILE A 133 -12.56 2.53 13.65
CA ILE A 133 -12.17 1.17 13.24
C ILE A 133 -13.17 0.78 12.15
N SER A 134 -12.80 1.02 10.90
CA SER A 134 -13.66 0.72 9.75
C SER A 134 -14.07 -0.74 9.78
N SER A 135 -15.38 -0.98 9.68
CA SER A 135 -15.96 -2.31 9.44
C SER A 135 -15.71 -2.80 8.00
N GLU A 136 -14.84 -2.12 7.25
CA GLU A 136 -14.39 -2.54 5.93
C GLU A 136 -13.60 -3.84 6.04
N GLN A 137 -14.22 -4.90 5.52
CA GLN A 137 -13.54 -6.15 5.25
C GLN A 137 -12.63 -5.99 4.02
N MET A 138 -11.38 -6.41 4.14
CA MET A 138 -10.44 -6.48 3.03
C MET A 138 -9.95 -7.92 2.78
N PRO A 139 -9.48 -8.25 1.56
CA PRO A 139 -8.86 -9.54 1.31
C PRO A 139 -7.64 -9.80 2.20
N LEU A 140 -7.48 -11.02 2.68
CA LEU A 140 -6.40 -11.45 3.59
C LEU A 140 -5.02 -11.14 3.02
N ASN A 141 -4.81 -11.30 1.71
CA ASN A 141 -3.55 -10.90 1.07
C ASN A 141 -3.29 -9.38 1.05
N LYS A 142 -4.35 -8.54 1.06
CA LYS A 142 -4.23 -7.08 1.24
C LYS A 142 -3.91 -6.77 2.71
N PHE A 143 -4.61 -7.42 3.65
CA PHE A 143 -4.38 -7.23 5.10
C PHE A 143 -2.93 -7.50 5.50
N ILE A 144 -2.38 -8.66 5.13
CA ILE A 144 -0.99 -9.04 5.45
C ILE A 144 0.03 -8.07 4.83
N ALA A 145 -0.23 -7.57 3.62
CA ALA A 145 0.62 -6.58 2.98
C ALA A 145 0.55 -5.20 3.66
N HIS A 146 -0.65 -4.76 4.07
CA HIS A 146 -0.86 -3.52 4.84
C HIS A 146 -0.37 -3.61 6.29
N ALA A 147 -0.24 -4.83 6.84
CA ALA A 147 0.48 -5.09 8.09
C ALA A 147 2.02 -5.01 7.92
N GLY A 148 2.52 -4.81 6.70
CA GLY A 148 3.95 -4.63 6.41
C GLY A 148 4.78 -5.92 6.38
N VAL A 149 4.15 -7.10 6.47
CA VAL A 149 4.84 -8.39 6.56
C VAL A 149 5.63 -8.71 5.29
N CYS A 150 5.00 -8.52 4.13
CA CYS A 150 5.52 -8.93 2.83
C CYS A 150 4.79 -8.23 1.68
N GLY A 151 5.19 -8.49 0.43
CA GLY A 151 4.44 -8.01 -0.74
C GLY A 151 3.11 -8.74 -0.92
N ARG A 152 2.10 -8.12 -1.57
CA ARG A 152 0.76 -8.73 -1.74
C ARG A 152 0.75 -10.08 -2.48
N ARG A 153 1.72 -10.33 -3.36
CA ARG A 153 1.87 -11.63 -4.07
C ARG A 153 2.43 -12.71 -3.13
N GLU A 154 3.53 -12.40 -2.46
CA GLU A 154 4.13 -13.23 -1.40
C GLU A 154 3.13 -13.53 -0.27
N ALA A 155 2.32 -12.55 0.13
CA ALA A 155 1.21 -12.75 1.08
C ALA A 155 0.18 -13.78 0.58
N ALA A 156 -0.11 -13.80 -0.72
CA ALA A 156 -1.01 -14.79 -1.31
C ALA A 156 -0.38 -16.19 -1.39
N GLU A 157 0.95 -16.28 -1.54
CA GLU A 157 1.71 -17.54 -1.45
C GLU A 157 1.71 -18.07 0.00
N LEU A 158 2.06 -17.24 0.99
CA LEU A 158 2.01 -17.62 2.42
C LEU A 158 0.63 -18.12 2.87
N VAL A 159 -0.45 -17.53 2.34
CA VAL A 159 -1.83 -18.00 2.59
C VAL A 159 -2.06 -19.38 1.95
N LYS A 160 -1.71 -19.56 0.68
CA LYS A 160 -1.83 -20.87 -0.01
C LYS A 160 -1.02 -21.98 0.66
N GLU A 161 0.15 -21.65 1.22
CA GLU A 161 1.00 -22.57 1.97
C GLU A 161 0.46 -22.91 3.38
N GLY A 162 -0.69 -22.35 3.80
CA GLY A 162 -1.27 -22.59 5.12
C GLY A 162 -0.46 -21.99 6.28
N LYS A 163 0.43 -21.02 6.00
CA LYS A 163 1.27 -20.31 7.00
C LYS A 163 0.52 -19.15 7.68
N VAL A 164 -0.79 -19.04 7.45
CA VAL A 164 -1.66 -17.98 7.95
C VAL A 164 -2.87 -18.58 8.68
N VAL A 165 -3.14 -18.04 9.87
CA VAL A 165 -4.26 -18.40 10.73
C VAL A 165 -5.10 -17.15 11.00
N VAL A 166 -6.42 -17.26 10.91
CA VAL A 166 -7.37 -16.18 11.23
C VAL A 166 -8.34 -16.70 12.29
N ASN A 167 -8.42 -16.00 13.43
CA ASN A 167 -9.30 -16.34 14.57
C ASN A 167 -9.14 -17.76 15.15
N GLY A 168 -8.06 -18.48 14.77
CA GLY A 168 -7.78 -19.87 15.18
C GLY A 168 -7.73 -20.84 14.00
N ASP A 169 -8.40 -20.53 12.89
CA ASP A 169 -8.51 -21.40 11.71
C ASP A 169 -7.42 -21.11 10.67
N LYS A 170 -6.85 -22.16 10.07
CA LYS A 170 -5.94 -22.03 8.91
C LYS A 170 -6.74 -21.66 7.67
N VAL A 171 -6.36 -20.55 7.03
CA VAL A 171 -7.02 -20.04 5.82
C VAL A 171 -6.08 -20.24 4.63
N PHE A 172 -6.61 -20.85 3.56
CA PHE A 172 -5.86 -21.15 2.32
C PHE A 172 -6.28 -20.25 1.14
N GLU A 173 -7.32 -19.42 1.31
CA GLU A 173 -7.83 -18.53 0.27
C GLU A 173 -7.27 -17.10 0.41
N PRO A 174 -6.42 -16.59 -0.51
CA PRO A 174 -5.88 -15.23 -0.43
C PRO A 174 -6.94 -14.12 -0.51
N GLY A 175 -8.11 -14.46 -1.03
CA GLY A 175 -9.29 -13.59 -1.15
C GLY A 175 -10.21 -13.59 0.08
N TYR A 176 -9.94 -14.44 1.08
CA TYR A 176 -10.74 -14.50 2.32
C TYR A 176 -10.84 -13.11 2.96
N LYS A 177 -12.04 -12.73 3.39
CA LYS A 177 -12.30 -11.38 3.89
C LYS A 177 -12.02 -11.28 5.39
N VAL A 178 -11.16 -10.34 5.78
CA VAL A 178 -10.83 -10.03 7.17
C VAL A 178 -11.01 -8.55 7.46
N SER A 179 -11.41 -8.24 8.69
CA SER A 179 -11.53 -6.89 9.25
C SER A 179 -10.33 -6.57 10.15
N ALA A 180 -10.21 -5.30 10.56
CA ALA A 180 -9.22 -4.88 11.57
C ALA A 180 -9.46 -5.48 12.97
N LYS A 181 -10.61 -6.14 13.22
CA LYS A 181 -10.95 -6.80 14.49
C LYS A 181 -10.53 -8.27 14.54
N ASP A 182 -10.24 -8.88 13.39
CA ASP A 182 -9.90 -10.30 13.30
C ASP A 182 -8.45 -10.57 13.74
N LYS A 183 -8.24 -11.65 14.48
CA LYS A 183 -6.92 -12.08 14.95
C LYS A 183 -6.18 -12.83 13.83
N VAL A 184 -5.52 -12.08 12.97
CA VAL A 184 -4.67 -12.62 11.90
C VAL A 184 -3.25 -12.92 12.44
N THR A 185 -2.78 -14.13 12.20
CA THR A 185 -1.47 -14.64 12.63
C THR A 185 -0.72 -15.21 11.43
N VAL A 186 0.52 -14.77 11.20
CA VAL A 186 1.37 -15.22 10.08
C VAL A 186 2.64 -15.82 10.66
N LYS A 187 2.98 -17.07 10.27
CA LYS A 187 4.14 -17.82 10.80
C LYS A 187 4.20 -17.81 12.35
N GLY A 188 3.06 -17.95 13.01
CA GLY A 188 2.94 -17.95 14.48
C GLY A 188 2.95 -16.58 15.17
N LYS A 189 3.19 -15.47 14.46
CA LYS A 189 3.16 -14.11 15.02
C LYS A 189 1.86 -13.39 14.65
N GLN A 190 1.18 -12.80 15.61
CA GLN A 190 0.00 -11.96 15.34
C GLN A 190 0.45 -10.69 14.59
N VAL A 191 -0.33 -10.31 13.57
CA VAL A 191 -0.01 -9.15 12.70
C VAL A 191 -1.09 -8.10 12.80
N PHE A 192 -0.68 -6.83 12.79
CA PHE A 192 -1.56 -5.67 12.94
C PHE A 192 -1.36 -4.73 11.75
N LEU A 193 -2.43 -4.06 11.32
CA LEU A 193 -2.34 -3.02 10.28
C LEU A 193 -1.41 -1.89 10.72
N GLN A 194 -0.56 -1.41 9.82
CA GLN A 194 0.27 -0.23 10.08
C GLN A 194 -0.63 0.99 10.26
N LYS A 195 -0.57 1.62 11.44
CA LYS A 195 -1.34 2.85 11.76
C LYS A 195 -0.68 4.11 11.20
N ASN A 196 0.65 4.12 11.08
CA ASN A 196 1.42 5.25 10.58
C ASN A 196 1.50 5.18 9.05
N ALA A 197 0.88 6.14 8.37
CA ALA A 197 1.04 6.29 6.92
C ALA A 197 2.24 7.20 6.62
N VAL A 198 3.25 6.65 5.95
CA VAL A 198 4.51 7.32 5.60
C VAL A 198 4.43 7.80 4.16
N TYR A 199 4.84 9.04 3.90
CA TYR A 199 4.88 9.64 2.56
C TYR A 199 6.21 10.36 2.35
N ILE A 200 7.00 9.90 1.39
CA ILE A 200 8.38 10.38 1.16
C ILE A 200 8.55 10.81 -0.28
N LEU A 201 9.05 12.03 -0.47
CA LEU A 201 9.52 12.52 -1.75
C LEU A 201 11.01 12.20 -1.90
N LEU A 202 11.36 11.33 -2.83
CA LEU A 202 12.74 11.00 -3.19
C LEU A 202 13.10 11.70 -4.52
N ASN A 203 14.25 12.38 -4.56
CA ASN A 203 14.84 12.82 -5.83
C ASN A 203 15.79 11.73 -6.36
N LYS A 204 15.24 10.82 -7.17
CA LYS A 204 15.91 9.60 -7.63
C LYS A 204 17.17 9.92 -8.46
N PRO A 205 18.34 9.34 -8.12
CA PRO A 205 19.55 9.40 -8.93
C PRO A 205 19.53 8.42 -10.11
N LYS A 206 20.48 8.61 -11.04
CA LYS A 206 20.76 7.65 -12.12
C LYS A 206 21.32 6.35 -11.52
N ASP A 207 21.17 5.23 -12.23
CA ASP A 207 21.71 3.91 -11.86
C ASP A 207 21.06 3.20 -10.67
N PHE A 208 19.91 3.70 -10.20
CA PHE A 208 19.06 3.03 -9.20
C PHE A 208 17.77 2.51 -9.83
N ILE A 209 17.30 1.33 -9.41
CA ILE A 209 16.09 0.68 -9.95
C ILE A 209 14.89 0.88 -9.01
N THR A 210 13.71 1.19 -9.57
CA THR A 210 12.46 1.25 -8.83
C THR A 210 11.82 -0.15 -8.69
N THR A 211 12.36 -0.95 -7.77
CA THR A 211 11.80 -2.24 -7.34
C THR A 211 11.87 -2.36 -5.82
N SER A 212 11.02 -3.22 -5.23
CA SER A 212 11.10 -3.57 -3.80
C SER A 212 12.03 -4.76 -3.52
N ASN A 213 12.42 -5.51 -4.55
CA ASN A 213 13.39 -6.61 -4.48
C ASN A 213 14.05 -6.74 -5.87
N ASP A 214 15.38 -6.86 -5.93
CA ASP A 214 16.14 -7.09 -7.16
C ASP A 214 16.96 -8.38 -7.02
N PRO A 215 16.58 -9.48 -7.70
CA PRO A 215 17.30 -10.75 -7.62
C PRO A 215 18.75 -10.72 -8.12
N GLN A 216 19.17 -9.65 -8.79
CA GLN A 216 20.53 -9.47 -9.31
C GLN A 216 21.39 -8.55 -8.44
N GLY A 217 20.94 -8.20 -7.23
CA GLY A 217 21.70 -7.41 -6.26
C GLY A 217 21.99 -5.97 -6.69
N ARG A 218 21.26 -5.43 -7.67
CA ARG A 218 21.47 -4.07 -8.18
C ARG A 218 20.90 -3.03 -7.21
N LYS A 219 21.49 -1.83 -7.19
CA LYS A 219 21.07 -0.72 -6.31
C LYS A 219 19.60 -0.35 -6.53
N THR A 220 18.80 -0.35 -5.47
CA THR A 220 17.36 -0.04 -5.48
C THR A 220 17.08 1.30 -4.84
N VAL A 221 15.97 1.95 -5.22
CA VAL A 221 15.54 3.20 -4.57
C VAL A 221 15.23 3.05 -3.08
N LEU A 222 15.02 1.82 -2.58
CA LEU A 222 14.82 1.56 -1.15
C LEU A 222 16.14 1.60 -0.36
N ASP A 223 17.28 1.38 -1.01
CA ASP A 223 18.59 1.47 -0.35
C ASP A 223 18.94 2.91 0.06
N LEU A 224 18.37 3.92 -0.63
CA LEU A 224 18.54 5.35 -0.33
C LEU A 224 17.79 5.82 0.93
N VAL A 225 16.82 5.03 1.40
CA VAL A 225 15.96 5.31 2.57
C VAL A 225 16.13 4.25 3.67
N LYS A 226 17.02 3.28 3.46
CA LYS A 226 17.22 2.13 4.34
C LYS A 226 17.74 2.58 5.71
N GLY A 227 17.14 2.04 6.77
CA GLY A 227 17.49 2.35 8.17
C GLY A 227 16.91 3.66 8.72
N ALA A 228 16.41 4.56 7.87
CA ALA A 228 15.81 5.83 8.31
C ALA A 228 14.30 5.75 8.60
N ILE A 229 13.61 4.72 8.09
CA ILE A 229 12.17 4.50 8.30
C ILE A 229 11.96 3.05 8.77
N PRO A 230 11.25 2.82 9.90
CA PRO A 230 10.95 1.47 10.38
C PRO A 230 9.78 0.81 9.62
N GLU A 231 8.83 1.59 9.08
CA GLU A 231 7.73 1.06 8.28
C GLU A 231 8.14 0.60 6.87
N ARG A 232 7.59 -0.54 6.44
CA ARG A 232 7.76 -1.09 5.08
C ARG A 232 7.09 -0.22 4.00
N ILE A 233 7.85 0.67 3.39
CA ILE A 233 7.45 1.51 2.24
C ILE A 233 7.77 0.86 0.87
N TYR A 234 7.16 1.39 -0.20
CA TYR A 234 7.39 0.98 -1.59
C TYR A 234 7.17 2.16 -2.56
N PRO A 235 7.76 2.11 -3.78
CA PRO A 235 7.62 3.19 -4.75
C PRO A 235 6.21 3.29 -5.35
N VAL A 236 5.73 4.52 -5.49
CA VAL A 236 4.51 4.88 -6.21
C VAL A 236 4.85 5.03 -7.69
N GLY A 237 4.54 3.98 -8.44
CA GLY A 237 4.90 3.88 -9.85
C GLY A 237 6.38 3.53 -10.03
N ARG A 238 6.91 3.83 -11.22
CA ARG A 238 8.28 3.47 -11.60
C ARG A 238 8.98 4.64 -12.30
N LEU A 239 10.30 4.59 -12.28
CA LEU A 239 11.21 5.37 -13.11
C LEU A 239 12.29 4.40 -13.60
N ASP A 240 12.66 4.48 -14.88
CA ASP A 240 13.70 3.61 -15.42
C ASP A 240 15.05 3.86 -14.71
N ARG A 241 15.97 2.88 -14.79
CA ARG A 241 17.29 2.95 -14.15
C ARG A 241 18.01 4.26 -14.44
N ASN A 242 18.01 4.68 -15.70
CA ASN A 242 18.70 5.87 -16.20
C ASN A 242 17.85 7.16 -16.13
N THR A 243 16.61 7.07 -15.67
CA THR A 243 15.71 8.22 -15.49
C THR A 243 15.82 8.75 -14.06
N THR A 244 15.90 10.07 -13.92
CA THR A 244 16.12 10.75 -12.64
C THR A 244 14.89 11.55 -12.20
N GLY A 245 14.92 12.16 -11.02
CA GLY A 245 13.90 13.11 -10.56
C GLY A 245 12.88 12.53 -9.57
N VAL A 246 11.73 13.19 -9.48
CA VAL A 246 10.72 12.97 -8.43
C VAL A 246 10.18 11.54 -8.43
N LEU A 247 10.28 10.85 -7.29
CA LEU A 247 9.61 9.60 -6.99
C LEU A 247 8.98 9.65 -5.60
N LEU A 248 7.71 9.31 -5.50
CA LEU A 248 7.02 9.16 -4.22
C LEU A 248 7.20 7.73 -3.70
N LEU A 249 7.53 7.57 -2.42
CA LEU A 249 7.50 6.30 -1.69
C LEU A 249 6.44 6.38 -0.59
N THR A 250 5.70 5.29 -0.36
CA THR A 250 4.68 5.23 0.71
C THR A 250 4.40 3.79 1.15
N ASN A 251 3.72 3.62 2.28
CA ASN A 251 3.04 2.38 2.65
C ASN A 251 1.51 2.43 2.41
N ASP A 252 0.95 3.60 2.08
CA ASP A 252 -0.48 3.79 1.74
C ASP A 252 -0.79 3.24 0.34
N GLY A 253 -1.28 2.01 0.30
CA GLY A 253 -1.54 1.29 -0.95
C GLY A 253 -2.70 1.85 -1.75
N GLU A 254 -3.62 2.58 -1.11
CA GLU A 254 -4.79 3.14 -1.77
C GLU A 254 -4.43 4.46 -2.45
N LEU A 255 -3.61 5.28 -1.81
CA LEU A 255 -3.02 6.44 -2.45
C LEU A 255 -2.07 6.02 -3.57
N ALA A 256 -1.21 5.02 -3.34
CA ALA A 256 -0.33 4.50 -4.37
C ALA A 256 -1.10 4.00 -5.60
N GLN A 257 -2.22 3.28 -5.41
CA GLN A 257 -3.09 2.85 -6.51
C GLN A 257 -3.75 4.05 -7.21
N LYS A 258 -4.29 5.02 -6.48
CA LYS A 258 -4.90 6.24 -7.05
C LYS A 258 -3.91 7.07 -7.87
N LEU A 259 -2.64 7.11 -7.47
CA LEU A 259 -1.60 7.88 -8.15
C LEU A 259 -0.96 7.15 -9.35
N THR A 260 -1.24 5.86 -9.55
CA THR A 260 -0.60 5.04 -10.60
C THR A 260 -1.56 4.40 -11.59
N HIS A 261 -2.83 4.25 -11.24
CA HIS A 261 -3.81 3.65 -12.13
C HIS A 261 -4.16 4.61 -13.29
N PRO A 262 -4.16 4.16 -14.56
CA PRO A 262 -4.32 5.05 -15.73
C PRO A 262 -5.60 5.90 -15.72
N SER A 263 -6.72 5.36 -15.19
CA SER A 263 -8.02 6.05 -15.15
C SER A 263 -8.10 7.30 -14.27
N PHE A 264 -7.02 7.66 -13.58
CA PHE A 264 -6.93 8.89 -12.79
C PHE A 264 -6.08 9.96 -13.46
N GLU A 265 -5.51 9.67 -14.64
CA GLU A 265 -4.86 10.64 -15.54
C GLU A 265 -3.86 11.57 -14.83
N ILE A 266 -3.12 11.01 -13.88
CA ILE A 266 -2.22 11.75 -13.01
C ILE A 266 -1.06 12.31 -13.82
N LYS A 267 -1.06 13.63 -13.99
CA LYS A 267 -0.08 14.41 -14.74
C LYS A 267 1.33 14.25 -14.18
N LYS A 268 2.29 14.19 -15.10
CA LYS A 268 3.74 13.99 -14.85
C LYS A 268 4.47 14.91 -15.81
N ILE A 269 5.38 15.73 -15.31
CA ILE A 269 6.18 16.63 -16.14
C ILE A 269 7.61 16.10 -16.14
N TYR A 270 8.16 15.94 -17.34
CA TYR A 270 9.54 15.56 -17.57
C TYR A 270 10.30 16.67 -18.29
N GLU A 271 11.55 16.81 -17.92
CA GLU A 271 12.57 17.56 -18.65
C GLU A 271 13.42 16.53 -19.40
N VAL A 272 13.60 16.76 -20.70
CA VAL A 272 14.25 15.84 -21.64
C VAL A 272 15.40 16.57 -22.31
N THR A 273 16.60 16.01 -22.24
CA THR A 273 17.78 16.51 -22.96
C THR A 273 18.10 15.55 -24.09
N LEU A 274 18.18 16.08 -25.31
CA LEU A 274 18.30 15.33 -26.55
C LEU A 274 19.69 15.47 -27.17
N ASP A 275 19.97 14.75 -28.26
CA ASP A 275 21.19 14.88 -29.07
C ASP A 275 21.28 16.19 -29.84
N LYS A 276 20.14 16.76 -30.23
CA LYS A 276 20.05 17.90 -31.14
C LYS A 276 18.80 18.76 -30.86
N PRO A 277 18.76 20.02 -31.33
CA PRO A 277 17.61 20.90 -31.21
C PRO A 277 16.32 20.33 -31.83
N VAL A 278 15.20 20.45 -31.12
CA VAL A 278 13.89 19.98 -31.61
C VAL A 278 13.21 21.02 -32.50
N THR A 279 12.63 20.60 -33.62
CA THR A 279 11.87 21.50 -34.50
C THR A 279 10.47 21.80 -33.94
N LYS A 280 9.90 22.97 -34.28
CA LYS A 280 8.51 23.30 -33.88
C LYS A 280 7.49 22.31 -34.42
N LYS A 281 7.69 21.83 -35.66
CA LYS A 281 6.85 20.82 -36.31
C LYS A 281 6.79 19.51 -35.52
N ASP A 282 7.92 19.11 -34.93
CA ASP A 282 7.97 17.88 -34.11
C ASP A 282 7.25 18.07 -32.77
N LEU A 283 7.36 19.26 -32.15
CA LEU A 283 6.58 19.61 -30.95
C LEU A 283 5.07 19.61 -31.25
N GLU A 284 4.66 20.18 -32.38
CA GLU A 284 3.26 20.16 -32.86
C GLU A 284 2.78 18.73 -33.09
N SER A 285 3.63 17.86 -33.68
CA SER A 285 3.32 16.44 -33.90
C SER A 285 3.11 15.67 -32.59
N ILE A 286 3.91 15.97 -31.55
CA ILE A 286 3.75 15.40 -30.20
C ILE A 286 2.40 15.80 -29.56
N LEU A 287 1.91 17.02 -29.83
CA LEU A 287 0.63 17.52 -29.34
C LEU A 287 -0.56 16.93 -30.13
N SER A 288 -0.48 16.86 -31.46
CA SER A 288 -1.53 16.23 -32.28
C SER A 288 -1.65 14.72 -32.06
N GLY A 289 -0.56 14.09 -31.59
CA GLY A 289 -0.48 12.68 -31.26
C GLY A 289 0.37 11.90 -32.26
N ILE A 290 1.11 10.93 -31.74
CA ILE A 290 2.05 10.09 -32.48
C ILE A 290 1.63 8.63 -32.36
N THR A 291 1.63 7.92 -33.48
CA THR A 291 1.37 6.47 -33.53
C THR A 291 2.64 5.70 -33.21
N LEU A 292 2.67 5.07 -32.04
CA LEU A 292 3.73 4.13 -31.64
C LEU A 292 3.23 2.68 -31.77
N GLU A 293 4.14 1.72 -31.59
CA GLU A 293 3.87 0.27 -31.64
C GLU A 293 2.68 -0.19 -30.78
N ASP A 294 2.43 0.49 -29.65
CA ASP A 294 1.34 0.19 -28.72
C ASP A 294 0.13 1.13 -28.88
N GLY A 295 0.00 1.78 -30.04
CA GLY A 295 -1.10 2.69 -30.42
C GLY A 295 -0.72 4.17 -30.37
N VAL A 296 -1.72 5.04 -30.54
CA VAL A 296 -1.54 6.51 -30.49
C VAL A 296 -1.25 6.98 -29.06
N ILE A 297 -0.33 7.95 -28.91
CA ILE A 297 -0.10 8.70 -27.67
C ILE A 297 -0.06 10.19 -27.99
N THR A 298 -0.77 10.99 -27.19
CA THR A 298 -0.69 12.45 -27.12
C THR A 298 0.06 12.89 -25.86
N ALA A 299 0.72 14.05 -25.92
CA ALA A 299 1.15 14.79 -24.73
C ALA A 299 0.05 15.76 -24.28
N ASP A 300 -0.01 16.07 -22.98
CA ASP A 300 -0.91 17.10 -22.45
C ASP A 300 -0.40 18.51 -22.75
N ALA A 301 0.93 18.67 -22.73
CA ALA A 301 1.66 19.86 -23.13
C ALA A 301 3.10 19.49 -23.50
N VAL A 302 3.72 20.24 -24.40
CA VAL A 302 5.14 20.12 -24.74
C VAL A 302 5.69 21.50 -25.13
N GLY A 303 6.97 21.76 -24.86
CA GLY A 303 7.62 23.01 -25.25
C GLY A 303 9.09 23.04 -24.84
N TYR A 304 9.85 24.00 -25.38
CA TYR A 304 11.23 24.21 -24.97
C TYR A 304 11.31 24.57 -23.49
N ALA A 305 12.12 23.84 -22.72
CA ALA A 305 12.33 24.13 -21.30
C ALA A 305 13.37 25.24 -21.11
N ASP A 306 14.32 25.38 -22.04
CA ASP A 306 15.25 26.50 -22.15
C ASP A 306 14.99 27.24 -23.47
N ALA A 307 14.88 28.56 -23.41
CA ALA A 307 14.69 29.40 -24.60
C ALA A 307 15.97 29.53 -25.46
N LYS A 308 17.15 29.32 -24.86
CA LYS A 308 18.46 29.35 -25.52
C LYS A 308 18.84 27.98 -26.07
N ASP A 309 18.54 26.91 -25.34
CA ASP A 309 18.82 25.53 -25.75
C ASP A 309 17.56 24.73 -26.12
N LYS A 310 17.29 24.70 -27.43
CA LYS A 310 16.16 23.94 -28.02
C LYS A 310 16.33 22.42 -28.01
N SER A 311 17.46 21.88 -27.52
CA SER A 311 17.61 20.44 -27.26
C SER A 311 16.99 20.01 -25.92
N ILE A 312 16.62 20.98 -25.07
CA ILE A 312 15.97 20.73 -23.77
C ILE A 312 14.47 21.00 -23.89
N VAL A 313 13.66 19.95 -23.72
CA VAL A 313 12.21 20.00 -23.90
C VAL A 313 11.49 19.56 -22.62
N GLY A 314 10.50 20.35 -22.21
CA GLY A 314 9.53 19.97 -21.19
C GLY A 314 8.36 19.23 -21.84
N ILE A 315 7.95 18.10 -21.27
CA ILE A 315 6.78 17.32 -21.72
C ILE A 315 5.91 16.93 -20.53
N GLU A 316 4.62 17.26 -20.61
CA GLU A 316 3.59 16.84 -19.67
C GLU A 316 2.80 15.65 -20.23
N ILE A 317 2.66 14.59 -19.44
CA ILE A 317 1.93 13.39 -19.85
C ILE A 317 1.26 12.66 -18.68
N HIS A 318 -0.03 12.38 -18.82
CA HIS A 318 -0.82 11.56 -17.90
C HIS A 318 -0.63 10.05 -18.12
N SER A 319 -0.17 9.61 -19.31
CA SER A 319 0.12 8.22 -19.63
C SER A 319 1.17 7.58 -18.69
N GLY A 320 1.07 6.26 -18.53
CA GLY A 320 1.97 5.41 -17.74
C GLY A 320 2.65 4.30 -18.55
N LYS A 321 2.54 4.34 -19.89
CA LYS A 321 3.14 3.36 -20.81
C LYS A 321 4.67 3.26 -20.63
N ASN A 322 5.24 2.07 -20.88
CA ASN A 322 6.67 1.86 -20.67
C ASN A 322 7.51 2.74 -21.59
N ARG A 323 8.55 3.37 -21.02
CA ARG A 323 9.51 4.27 -21.69
C ARG A 323 8.88 5.34 -22.59
N ILE A 324 7.63 5.75 -22.32
CA ILE A 324 6.82 6.46 -23.32
C ILE A 324 7.47 7.75 -23.84
N VAL A 325 8.01 8.58 -22.96
CA VAL A 325 8.73 9.81 -23.35
C VAL A 325 9.91 9.50 -24.25
N ARG A 326 10.67 8.43 -23.97
CA ARG A 326 11.80 8.02 -24.81
C ARG A 326 11.32 7.57 -26.19
N ARG A 327 10.30 6.70 -26.25
CA ARG A 327 9.74 6.21 -27.52
C ARG A 327 9.17 7.32 -28.40
N ILE A 328 8.59 8.38 -27.82
CA ILE A 328 8.12 9.57 -28.55
C ILE A 328 9.28 10.24 -29.30
N PHE A 329 10.38 10.55 -28.61
CA PHE A 329 11.54 11.21 -29.21
C PHE A 329 12.35 10.27 -30.12
N GLU A 330 12.53 9.01 -29.73
CA GLU A 330 13.18 7.95 -30.52
C GLU A 330 12.44 7.75 -31.87
N HIS A 331 11.10 7.77 -31.89
CA HIS A 331 10.29 7.67 -33.13
C HIS A 331 10.46 8.86 -34.07
N LEU A 332 10.67 10.07 -33.52
CA LEU A 332 10.96 11.29 -34.29
C LEU A 332 12.44 11.41 -34.67
N GLY A 333 13.26 10.38 -34.41
CA GLY A 333 14.68 10.36 -34.76
C GLY A 333 15.58 11.14 -33.80
N TYR A 334 15.17 11.37 -32.55
CA TYR A 334 15.95 12.02 -31.50
C TYR A 334 16.43 11.05 -30.42
N ASP A 335 17.60 11.33 -29.87
CA ASP A 335 18.34 10.46 -28.97
C ASP A 335 18.28 11.01 -27.52
N VAL A 336 17.52 10.38 -26.63
CA VAL A 336 17.31 10.90 -25.26
C VAL A 336 18.53 10.68 -24.35
N LYS A 337 19.43 11.68 -24.29
CA LYS A 337 20.64 11.68 -23.47
C LYS A 337 20.32 11.74 -21.97
N ALA A 338 19.40 12.62 -21.56
CA ALA A 338 18.92 12.71 -20.18
C ALA A 338 17.39 12.77 -20.10
N LEU A 339 16.84 12.24 -19.02
CA LEU A 339 15.41 12.31 -18.70
C LEU A 339 15.24 12.48 -17.20
N ASP A 340 14.60 13.57 -16.79
CA ASP A 340 14.33 13.92 -15.39
C ASP A 340 12.84 14.18 -15.19
N ARG A 341 12.21 13.47 -14.23
CA ARG A 341 10.84 13.79 -13.83
C ARG A 341 10.84 14.97 -12.86
N VAL A 342 10.64 16.18 -13.38
CA VAL A 342 10.62 17.40 -12.57
C VAL A 342 9.39 17.51 -11.66
N MET A 343 8.25 16.94 -12.09
CA MET A 343 7.00 16.93 -11.32
C MET A 343 6.25 15.60 -11.43
N PHE A 344 5.63 15.17 -10.33
CA PHE A 344 4.68 14.06 -10.27
C PHE A 344 3.54 14.40 -9.31
N ALA A 345 2.29 14.35 -9.77
CA ALA A 345 1.11 14.61 -8.92
C ALA A 345 1.22 15.92 -8.12
N ASN A 346 1.58 17.01 -8.79
CA ASN A 346 1.82 18.35 -8.23
C ASN A 346 2.99 18.45 -7.22
N LEU A 347 3.75 17.38 -6.99
CA LEU A 347 4.98 17.40 -6.20
C LEU A 347 6.18 17.65 -7.09
N THR A 348 7.08 18.53 -6.67
CA THR A 348 8.30 18.90 -7.43
C THR A 348 9.56 18.56 -6.64
N LYS A 349 10.68 18.36 -7.34
CA LYS A 349 12.03 18.15 -6.74
C LYS A 349 12.60 19.37 -6.00
N LYS A 350 11.83 20.45 -5.82
CA LYS A 350 12.30 21.70 -5.19
C LYS A 350 12.72 21.44 -3.73
N ASN A 351 13.89 21.96 -3.37
CA ASN A 351 14.53 21.80 -2.05
C ASN A 351 14.81 20.32 -1.67
N VAL A 352 15.05 19.45 -2.65
CA VAL A 352 15.48 18.05 -2.42
C VAL A 352 16.59 17.71 -3.40
N ASP A 353 17.83 17.65 -2.90
CA ASP A 353 19.00 17.34 -3.73
C ASP A 353 18.97 15.93 -4.30
N ARG A 354 19.76 15.69 -5.34
CA ARG A 354 19.84 14.37 -5.98
C ARG A 354 20.26 13.31 -4.96
N SER A 355 19.61 12.13 -4.99
CA SER A 355 19.73 11.04 -4.01
C SER A 355 19.18 11.32 -2.60
N LYS A 356 18.82 12.57 -2.28
CA LYS A 356 18.17 12.92 -1.02
C LYS A 356 16.64 12.75 -1.13
N TRP A 357 16.02 12.71 0.03
CA TRP A 357 14.58 12.57 0.20
C TRP A 357 14.11 13.38 1.40
N ARG A 358 12.81 13.66 1.46
CA ARG A 358 12.15 14.27 2.61
C ARG A 358 10.77 13.66 2.82
N PHE A 359 10.21 13.82 4.02
CA PHE A 359 8.79 13.60 4.23
C PHE A 359 7.95 14.63 3.47
N LEU A 360 6.76 14.23 3.03
CA LEU A 360 5.75 15.18 2.56
C LEU A 360 5.16 15.96 3.74
N THR A 361 4.89 17.23 3.52
CA THR A 361 4.11 18.05 4.44
C THR A 361 2.65 17.60 4.46
N GLU A 362 1.93 17.87 5.54
CA GLU A 362 0.49 17.56 5.62
C GLU A 362 -0.32 18.19 4.49
N LYS A 363 0.07 19.39 4.04
CA LYS A 363 -0.55 20.10 2.92
C LYS A 363 -0.40 19.31 1.62
N GLU A 364 0.80 18.79 1.33
CA GLU A 364 1.07 17.93 0.17
C GLU A 364 0.29 16.61 0.26
N VAL A 365 0.32 15.93 1.41
CA VAL A 365 -0.44 14.67 1.62
C VAL A 365 -1.95 14.90 1.43
N ARG A 366 -2.48 16.03 1.90
CA ARG A 366 -3.88 16.42 1.70
C ARG A 366 -4.16 16.66 0.21
N LEU A 367 -3.33 17.41 -0.51
CA LEU A 367 -3.50 17.63 -1.94
C LEU A 367 -3.55 16.30 -2.71
N LEU A 368 -2.64 15.37 -2.44
CA LEU A 368 -2.66 14.03 -3.06
C LEU A 368 -3.95 13.24 -2.75
N LYS A 369 -4.41 13.24 -1.49
CA LYS A 369 -5.59 12.47 -1.08
C LYS A 369 -6.91 12.99 -1.65
N TYR A 370 -7.00 14.28 -1.96
CA TYR A 370 -8.22 14.93 -2.42
C TYR A 370 -8.21 15.32 -3.91
N MET A 371 -7.06 15.20 -4.60
CA MET A 371 -6.84 15.53 -6.02
C MET A 371 -8.00 15.16 -6.95
N ASN A 372 -8.54 13.95 -6.82
CA ASN A 372 -9.53 13.41 -7.76
C ASN A 372 -10.99 13.63 -7.31
N LYS A 373 -11.24 14.05 -6.05
CA LYS A 373 -12.62 14.34 -5.59
C LYS A 373 -13.18 15.60 -6.26
N SER A 374 -12.31 16.51 -6.70
CA SER A 374 -12.65 17.71 -7.45
C SER A 374 -13.15 17.39 -8.87
N PHE A 375 -12.45 16.51 -9.60
CA PHE A 375 -12.82 16.09 -10.96
C PHE A 375 -14.21 15.43 -11.03
N VAL A 376 -14.53 14.54 -10.08
CA VAL A 376 -15.85 13.87 -10.02
C VAL A 376 -17.00 14.85 -9.73
N ARG A 377 -16.72 16.01 -9.09
CA ARG A 377 -17.73 17.05 -8.85
C ARG A 377 -18.01 17.90 -10.10
N ASN A 378 -16.98 18.25 -10.87
CA ASN A 378 -17.15 19.10 -12.05
C ASN A 378 -17.95 18.42 -13.17
N ASN A 379 -17.82 17.10 -13.35
CA ASN A 379 -18.58 16.36 -14.38
C ASN A 379 -20.09 16.19 -14.09
N LYS A 380 -20.61 16.66 -12.95
CA LYS A 380 -22.06 16.68 -12.69
C LYS A 380 -22.73 18.03 -12.99
N ASN A 381 -21.95 19.10 -13.18
CA ASN A 381 -22.45 20.47 -13.36
C ASN A 381 -21.95 21.09 -14.68
N ALA A 382 -21.87 20.30 -15.75
CA ALA A 382 -21.68 20.83 -17.11
C ALA A 382 -23.07 21.19 -17.70
N PRO A 383 -23.40 22.48 -17.90
CA PRO A 383 -24.67 22.85 -18.53
C PRO A 383 -24.65 22.44 -20.01
N GLY A 384 -25.68 21.73 -20.44
CA GLY A 384 -25.84 21.33 -21.84
C GLY A 384 -26.00 22.55 -22.73
N LYS A 385 -25.15 22.67 -23.77
CA LYS A 385 -25.31 23.70 -24.81
C LYS A 385 -26.45 23.30 -25.76
N SER A 386 -27.66 23.70 -25.43
CA SER A 386 -28.71 23.92 -26.42
C SER A 386 -28.42 25.24 -27.14
N ASN A 387 -28.23 25.21 -28.46
CA ASN A 387 -28.68 26.22 -29.44
C ASN A 387 -28.10 25.92 -30.83
N ALA A 388 -28.94 25.45 -31.72
CA ALA A 388 -28.80 25.64 -33.16
C ALA A 388 -30.11 26.27 -33.63
N LYS A 389 -30.08 27.56 -33.99
CA LYS A 389 -31.24 28.25 -34.58
C LYS A 389 -31.37 27.87 -36.05
N GLN A 390 -32.59 27.94 -36.55
CA GLN A 390 -32.92 27.86 -37.96
C GLN A 390 -32.14 28.91 -38.77
N ILE A 391 -31.78 28.54 -40.00
CA ILE A 391 -31.72 29.45 -41.14
C ILE A 391 -32.63 28.82 -42.19
N GLU A 392 -33.56 29.61 -42.70
CA GLU A 392 -34.55 29.21 -43.70
C GLU A 392 -33.91 29.13 -45.09
N ALA A 393 -34.52 28.33 -45.97
CA ALA A 393 -34.26 28.35 -47.40
C ALA A 393 -35.62 28.42 -48.10
N GLU A 394 -35.95 29.61 -48.59
CA GLU A 394 -36.83 29.80 -49.73
C GLU A 394 -35.96 29.87 -51.01
N ASP A 395 -36.60 29.69 -52.17
CA ASP A 395 -36.06 29.49 -53.53
C ASP A 395 -35.41 28.11 -53.83
#